data_AF-A0A6P0SAB9-F1
#
_entry.id   AF-A0A6P0SAB9-F1
#
_cell.length_a   1.000
_cell.length_b   1.000
_cell.length_c   1.000
_cell.angle_alpha   90.00
_cell.angle_beta   90.00
_cell.angle_gamma   90.00
#
_symmetry.space_group_name_H-M   'P 1'
#
loop_
_entity.id
_entity.type
_entity.pdbx_description
1 polymer ?
#
loop_
_entity_poly.entity_id
_entity_poly.type
_entity_poly.pdbx_seq_one_letter_code
_entity_poly.pdbx_strand_id
1 'polypeptide(L)'
;MKIKRIEYQDQEYEWKIESLEFLPNLTLLVGGSGAGKTQILQSIFKLKEIANGESFNGVKWDIYFLTENNVSYRWKGEFETKKTDELFLDQIIREEHEFDIVEEFIYRDDQKIIERNSQRIFFKNEKMPKLPPSQSIVELFEQEEDIAPAKENLDKIIFSKPYKAVEEANFVFFSRSQPDENYSLDDIQNSDLSVPAKLLFVHRYSPEIFQKIKNIFMILLKKIR
;
A
#
# COMPACT_ATOMS: atom_id res chain seq x y z
N MET A 1 4.00 -9.33 -3.71
CA MET A 1 2.86 -9.38 -2.76
C MET A 1 1.55 -9.74 -3.47
N LYS A 2 0.67 -10.52 -2.84
CA LYS A 2 -0.73 -10.73 -3.25
C LYS A 2 -1.68 -10.49 -2.06
N ILE A 3 -2.39 -9.37 -2.06
CA ILE A 3 -3.44 -9.10 -1.05
C ILE A 3 -4.59 -10.09 -1.29
N LYS A 4 -5.07 -10.71 -0.22
CA LYS A 4 -6.21 -11.64 -0.22
C LYS A 4 -7.45 -10.99 0.33
N ARG A 5 -7.30 -10.22 1.42
CA ARG A 5 -8.41 -9.64 2.15
C ARG A 5 -7.96 -8.39 2.89
N ILE A 6 -8.84 -7.41 2.98
CA ILE A 6 -8.64 -6.22 3.81
C ILE A 6 -9.93 -5.90 4.58
N GLU A 7 -9.78 -5.58 5.86
CA GLU A 7 -10.71 -4.77 6.63
C GLU A 7 -9.99 -3.50 7.02
N TYR A 8 -10.70 -2.39 6.98
CA TYR A 8 -10.12 -1.09 7.30
C TYR A 8 -11.20 -0.20 7.89
N GLN A 9 -10.87 0.55 8.92
CA GLN A 9 -11.76 1.55 9.49
C GLN A 9 -10.98 2.83 9.74
N ASP A 10 -11.62 3.94 9.40
CA ASP A 10 -11.18 5.29 9.70
C ASP A 10 -12.22 5.88 10.65
N GLN A 11 -11.91 5.90 11.96
CA GLN A 11 -12.84 6.37 12.98
C GLN A 11 -13.03 7.90 12.94
N GLU A 12 -12.05 8.66 12.43
CA GLU A 12 -12.17 10.11 12.26
C GLU A 12 -13.25 10.47 11.24
N TYR A 13 -13.28 9.75 10.12
CA TYR A 13 -14.23 9.99 9.03
C TYR A 13 -15.45 9.06 9.05
N GLU A 14 -15.65 8.29 10.13
CA GLU A 14 -16.71 7.30 10.30
C GLU A 14 -16.87 6.35 9.09
N TRP A 15 -15.75 5.99 8.48
CA TRP A 15 -15.72 5.21 7.25
C TRP A 15 -15.10 3.84 7.48
N LYS A 16 -15.66 2.80 6.85
CA LYS A 16 -15.16 1.43 6.99
C LYS A 16 -15.28 0.61 5.71
N ILE A 17 -14.33 -0.31 5.55
CA ILE A 17 -14.36 -1.47 4.66
C ILE A 17 -14.64 -2.67 5.55
N GLU A 18 -15.86 -3.22 5.51
CA GLU A 18 -16.28 -4.32 6.40
C GLU A 18 -15.46 -5.59 6.20
N SER A 19 -15.24 -5.99 4.95
CA SER A 19 -14.29 -7.00 4.51
C SER A 19 -14.32 -7.05 2.99
N LEU A 20 -13.17 -6.87 2.35
CA LEU A 20 -13.04 -6.90 0.89
C LEU A 20 -12.03 -7.98 0.49
N GLU A 21 -12.50 -8.97 -0.26
CA GLU A 21 -11.67 -10.03 -0.83
C GLU A 21 -11.16 -9.64 -2.21
N PHE A 22 -9.89 -9.96 -2.48
CA PHE A 22 -9.23 -9.70 -3.75
C PHE A 22 -9.05 -10.99 -4.54
N LEU A 23 -9.30 -10.90 -5.83
CA LEU A 23 -9.01 -11.97 -6.77
C LEU A 23 -7.48 -12.15 -6.92
N PRO A 24 -6.98 -13.37 -7.16
CA PRO A 24 -5.55 -13.67 -7.11
C PRO A 24 -4.66 -12.88 -8.08
N ASN A 25 -5.22 -12.38 -9.18
CA ASN A 25 -4.46 -11.76 -10.27
C ASN A 25 -4.89 -10.30 -10.52
N LEU A 26 -6.20 -10.07 -10.68
CA LEU A 26 -6.74 -8.75 -11.01
C LEU A 26 -8.09 -8.57 -10.34
N THR A 27 -8.17 -7.54 -9.50
CA THR A 27 -9.44 -7.06 -8.93
C THR A 27 -9.75 -5.71 -9.56
N LEU A 28 -10.94 -5.57 -10.12
CA LEU A 28 -11.39 -4.33 -10.73
C LEU A 28 -12.53 -3.75 -9.90
N LEU A 29 -12.32 -2.54 -9.37
CA LEU A 29 -13.34 -1.81 -8.62
C LEU A 29 -14.20 -0.99 -9.60
N VAL A 30 -15.46 -1.40 -9.79
CA VAL A 30 -16.44 -0.72 -10.64
C VAL A 30 -17.59 -0.17 -9.82
N GLY A 31 -18.15 0.97 -10.22
CA GLY A 31 -19.30 1.60 -9.53
C GLY A 31 -19.44 3.07 -9.88
N GLY A 32 -20.59 3.67 -9.52
CA GLY A 32 -20.89 5.08 -9.77
C GLY A 32 -19.87 6.06 -9.17
N SER A 33 -19.93 7.32 -9.59
CA SER A 33 -19.13 8.39 -8.96
C SER A 33 -19.47 8.49 -7.47
N GLY A 34 -18.48 8.71 -6.61
CA GLY A 34 -18.67 8.79 -5.15
C GLY A 34 -18.84 7.45 -4.43
N ALA A 35 -18.83 6.31 -5.13
CA ALA A 35 -19.01 4.98 -4.51
C ALA A 35 -17.82 4.48 -3.63
N GLY A 36 -16.87 5.33 -3.23
CA GLY A 36 -15.79 4.95 -2.32
C GLY A 36 -14.56 4.25 -2.94
N LYS A 37 -14.49 4.11 -4.27
CA LYS A 37 -13.38 3.39 -4.95
C LYS A 37 -12.00 3.99 -4.64
N THR A 38 -11.88 5.31 -4.68
CA THR A 38 -10.63 6.00 -4.39
C THR A 38 -10.24 5.81 -2.94
N GLN A 39 -11.20 5.85 -2.02
CA GLN A 39 -11.01 5.64 -0.60
C GLN A 39 -10.47 4.23 -0.32
N ILE A 40 -11.02 3.19 -0.96
CA ILE A 40 -10.48 1.82 -0.86
C ILE A 40 -9.00 1.77 -1.26
N LEU A 41 -8.64 2.38 -2.40
CA LEU A 41 -7.26 2.39 -2.87
C LEU A 41 -6.34 3.22 -1.96
N GLN A 42 -6.84 4.33 -1.41
CA GLN A 42 -6.10 5.16 -0.45
C GLN A 42 -5.86 4.40 0.86
N SER A 43 -6.83 3.64 1.37
CA SER A 43 -6.64 2.81 2.57
C SER A 43 -5.56 1.76 2.37
N ILE A 44 -5.51 1.11 1.21
CA ILE A 44 -4.42 0.16 0.89
C ILE A 44 -3.08 0.88 0.85
N PHE A 45 -3.03 2.09 0.31
CA PHE A 45 -1.79 2.89 0.29
C PHE A 45 -1.38 3.34 1.70
N LYS A 46 -2.32 3.75 2.55
CA LYS A 46 -2.06 4.06 3.97
C LYS A 46 -1.42 2.89 4.71
N LEU A 47 -1.75 1.63 4.38
CA LEU A 47 -1.07 0.47 4.99
C LEU A 47 0.44 0.44 4.69
N LYS A 48 0.85 0.89 3.51
CA LYS A 48 2.28 1.05 3.21
C LYS A 48 2.88 2.18 4.06
N GLU A 49 2.19 3.32 4.17
CA GLU A 49 2.64 4.44 5.01
C GLU A 49 2.83 4.00 6.47
N ILE A 50 1.85 3.28 7.04
CA ILE A 50 1.93 2.71 8.39
C ILE A 50 3.11 1.74 8.53
N ALA A 51 3.32 0.89 7.52
CA ALA A 51 4.45 -0.03 7.48
C ALA A 51 5.81 0.67 7.31
N ASN A 52 5.82 1.98 7.04
CA ASN A 52 7.01 2.85 6.95
C ASN A 52 7.10 3.83 8.14
N GLY A 53 6.34 3.59 9.22
CA GLY A 53 6.42 4.37 10.45
C GLY A 53 5.44 5.53 10.57
N GLU A 54 4.59 5.77 9.57
CA GLU A 54 3.54 6.80 9.68
C GLU A 54 2.44 6.37 10.66
N SER A 55 1.85 7.34 11.35
CA SER A 55 0.74 7.12 12.27
C SER A 55 -0.50 7.91 11.86
N PHE A 56 -1.68 7.37 12.13
CA PHE A 56 -2.95 7.97 11.69
C PHE A 56 -4.00 7.92 12.79
N ASN A 57 -4.76 9.01 12.92
CA ASN A 57 -5.83 9.11 13.91
C ASN A 57 -6.93 8.07 13.67
N GLY A 58 -7.20 7.22 14.67
CA GLY A 58 -8.32 6.30 14.69
C GLY A 58 -8.38 5.31 13.52
N VAL A 59 -7.23 5.00 12.92
CA VAL A 59 -7.14 3.99 11.87
C VAL A 59 -7.01 2.61 12.47
N LYS A 60 -7.88 1.70 12.03
CA LYS A 60 -7.84 0.27 12.34
C LYS A 60 -7.72 -0.53 11.05
N TRP A 61 -6.87 -1.55 11.04
CA TRP A 61 -6.62 -2.37 9.87
C TRP A 61 -6.56 -3.87 10.21
N ASP A 62 -6.92 -4.70 9.23
CA ASP A 62 -6.66 -6.13 9.20
C ASP A 62 -6.45 -6.57 7.75
N ILE A 63 -5.20 -6.83 7.37
CA ILE A 63 -4.82 -7.23 6.01
C ILE A 63 -4.26 -8.64 5.99
N TYR A 64 -4.69 -9.42 5.00
CA TYR A 64 -4.20 -10.76 4.71
C TYR A 64 -3.53 -10.74 3.35
N PHE A 65 -2.31 -11.23 3.26
CA PHE A 65 -1.58 -11.28 2.01
C PHE A 65 -0.60 -12.44 1.95
N LEU A 66 -0.19 -12.78 0.73
CA LEU A 66 0.87 -13.73 0.44
C LEU A 66 2.11 -13.00 -0.06
N THR A 67 3.28 -13.42 0.41
CA THR A 67 4.56 -13.04 -0.19
C THR A 67 4.73 -13.72 -1.56
N GLU A 68 5.76 -13.32 -2.31
CA GLU A 68 6.15 -14.01 -3.55
C GLU A 68 6.53 -15.49 -3.31
N ASN A 69 7.14 -15.78 -2.15
CA ASN A 69 7.48 -17.14 -1.72
C ASN A 69 6.29 -17.93 -1.11
N ASN A 70 5.05 -17.47 -1.29
CA ASN A 70 3.82 -18.07 -0.76
C ASN A 70 3.74 -18.21 0.78
N VAL A 71 4.51 -17.41 1.53
CA VAL A 71 4.33 -17.28 2.98
C VAL A 71 3.09 -16.43 3.23
N SER A 72 2.22 -16.88 4.13
CA SER A 72 1.01 -16.13 4.46
C SER A 72 1.24 -15.20 5.64
N TYR A 73 0.69 -13.99 5.53
CA TYR A 73 0.72 -13.00 6.59
C TYR A 73 -0.69 -12.48 6.86
N ARG A 74 -1.00 -12.31 8.15
CA ARG A 74 -2.09 -11.45 8.62
C ARG A 74 -1.47 -10.37 9.50
N TRP A 75 -1.66 -9.12 9.14
CA TRP A 75 -1.24 -7.98 9.92
C TRP A 75 -2.47 -7.14 10.28
N LYS A 76 -2.67 -6.92 11.59
CA LYS A 76 -3.78 -6.13 12.09
C LYS A 76 -3.34 -5.23 13.22
N GLY A 77 -3.99 -4.09 13.35
CA GLY A 77 -3.72 -3.15 14.43
C GLY A 77 -4.71 -2.01 14.47
N GLU A 78 -4.55 -1.16 15.48
CA GLU A 78 -5.39 0.00 15.73
C GLU A 78 -4.56 1.11 16.36
N PHE A 79 -4.67 2.31 15.78
CA PHE A 79 -4.20 3.54 16.39
C PHE A 79 -5.25 4.12 17.32
N GLU A 80 -4.80 4.91 18.29
CA GLU A 80 -5.69 5.69 19.14
C GLU A 80 -6.48 6.73 18.35
N THR A 81 -7.63 7.12 18.89
CA THR A 81 -8.50 8.15 18.31
C THR A 81 -8.51 9.37 19.20
N LYS A 82 -7.91 10.46 18.74
CA LYS A 82 -7.99 11.79 19.36
C LYS A 82 -9.10 12.57 18.67
N LYS A 83 -10.14 12.95 19.42
CA LYS A 83 -11.19 13.83 18.91
C LYS A 83 -10.64 15.25 18.81
N THR A 84 -10.58 15.78 17.60
CA THR A 84 -10.20 17.15 17.36
C THR A 84 -11.41 18.05 17.60
N ASP A 85 -11.39 18.88 18.64
CA ASP A 85 -12.35 19.97 18.77
C ASP A 85 -12.08 21.00 17.66
N GLU A 86 -13.13 21.36 16.89
CA GLU A 86 -13.07 22.23 15.69
C GLU A 86 -12.37 23.59 15.92
N LEU A 87 -12.21 24.02 17.18
CA LEU A 87 -11.57 25.27 17.58
C LEU A 87 -10.02 25.27 17.46
N PHE A 88 -9.40 24.13 17.14
CA PHE A 88 -7.93 23.99 17.09
C PHE A 88 -7.33 23.89 15.68
N LEU A 89 -8.13 24.01 14.60
CA LEU A 89 -7.63 23.84 13.23
C LEU A 89 -6.41 24.72 12.88
N ASP A 90 -6.29 25.92 13.47
CA ASP A 90 -5.19 26.84 13.18
C ASP A 90 -3.88 26.50 13.94
N GLN A 91 -3.93 25.70 15.01
CA GLN A 91 -2.74 25.21 15.72
C GLN A 91 -2.28 23.83 15.22
N ILE A 92 -3.21 23.03 14.68
CA ILE A 92 -2.98 21.64 14.21
C ILE A 92 -2.10 21.57 12.96
N ILE A 93 -1.98 22.65 12.17
CA ILE A 93 -1.12 22.68 10.97
C ILE A 93 0.38 22.67 11.35
N ARG A 94 0.75 22.84 12.63
CA ARG A 94 2.15 23.01 13.07
C ARG A 94 2.78 21.87 13.88
N GLU A 95 2.00 20.90 14.36
CA GLU A 95 2.53 19.77 15.12
C GLU A 95 2.29 18.46 14.35
N GLU A 96 3.37 17.74 14.02
CA GLU A 96 3.33 16.35 13.57
C GLU A 96 2.76 15.51 14.73
N HIS A 97 1.43 15.38 14.80
CA HIS A 97 0.81 14.57 15.83
C HIS A 97 1.04 13.09 15.53
N GLU A 98 1.85 12.46 16.37
CA GLU A 98 1.95 11.01 16.43
C GLU A 98 0.73 10.41 17.17
N PHE A 99 0.21 9.30 16.64
CA PHE A 99 -0.88 8.52 17.22
C PHE A 99 -0.34 7.19 17.73
N ASP A 100 -0.58 6.89 19.01
CA ASP A 100 -0.10 5.66 19.63
C ASP A 100 -0.88 4.43 19.13
N ILE A 101 -0.17 3.31 18.96
CA ILE A 101 -0.76 2.00 18.69
C ILE A 101 -1.41 1.44 19.96
N VAL A 102 -2.72 1.22 19.89
CA VAL A 102 -3.52 0.58 20.96
C VAL A 102 -3.25 -0.92 20.99
N GLU A 103 -3.32 -1.57 19.83
CA GLU A 103 -3.05 -2.98 19.63
C GLU A 103 -2.44 -3.25 18.26
N GLU A 104 -1.58 -4.25 18.15
CA GLU A 104 -1.03 -4.69 16.88
C GLU A 104 -0.61 -6.16 16.95
N PHE A 105 -0.87 -6.91 15.88
CA PHE A 105 -0.59 -8.33 15.79
C PHE A 105 -0.08 -8.69 14.40
N ILE A 106 0.91 -9.58 14.36
CA ILE A 106 1.30 -10.27 13.12
C ILE A 106 1.20 -11.77 13.32
N TYR A 107 0.59 -12.39 12.31
CA TYR A 107 0.56 -13.82 12.12
C TYR A 107 1.34 -14.15 10.85
N ARG A 108 2.19 -15.17 10.94
CA ARG A 108 2.91 -15.77 9.81
C ARG A 108 2.48 -17.23 9.73
N ASP A 109 1.99 -17.66 8.57
CA ASP A 109 1.46 -19.02 8.36
C ASP A 109 0.45 -19.43 9.46
N ASP A 110 -0.49 -18.52 9.75
CA ASP A 110 -1.52 -18.60 10.80
C ASP A 110 -1.00 -18.70 12.25
N GLN A 111 0.33 -18.62 12.45
CA GLN A 111 0.94 -18.57 13.78
C GLN A 111 1.20 -17.14 14.20
N LYS A 112 0.71 -16.75 15.38
CA LYS A 112 0.96 -15.43 15.95
C LYS A 112 2.44 -15.31 16.32
N ILE A 113 3.15 -14.40 15.67
CA ILE A 113 4.58 -14.13 15.93
C ILE A 113 4.79 -12.86 16.73
N ILE A 114 3.93 -11.85 16.59
CA ILE A 114 3.97 -10.61 17.38
C ILE A 114 2.60 -10.31 17.98
N GLU A 115 2.60 -9.88 19.23
CA GLU A 115 1.47 -9.26 19.92
C GLU A 115 1.95 -8.00 20.65
N ARG A 116 1.31 -6.87 20.37
CA ARG A 116 1.55 -5.60 21.02
C ARG A 116 0.24 -5.03 21.54
N ASN A 117 0.31 -4.45 22.73
CA ASN A 117 -0.69 -3.54 23.27
C ASN A 117 0.01 -2.32 23.90
N SER A 118 -0.77 -1.39 24.45
CA SER A 118 -0.28 -0.15 25.07
C SER A 118 0.76 -0.35 26.21
N GLN A 119 0.87 -1.55 26.77
CA GLN A 119 1.75 -1.84 27.91
C GLN A 119 2.93 -2.76 27.59
N ARG A 120 2.75 -3.68 26.64
CA ARG A 120 3.70 -4.79 26.41
C ARG A 120 3.75 -5.20 24.96
N ILE A 121 4.92 -5.68 24.56
CA ILE A 121 5.18 -6.26 23.26
C ILE A 121 5.76 -7.66 23.50
N PHE A 122 5.23 -8.65 22.78
CA PHE A 122 5.75 -10.00 22.73
C PHE A 122 6.16 -10.33 21.30
N PHE A 123 7.38 -10.82 21.13
CA PHE A 123 7.86 -11.41 19.88
C PHE A 123 8.20 -12.87 20.15
N LYS A 124 7.57 -13.81 19.43
CA LYS A 124 7.72 -15.26 19.63
C LYS A 124 7.57 -15.71 21.10
N ASN A 125 6.63 -15.10 21.82
CA ASN A 125 6.37 -15.29 23.26
C ASN A 125 7.45 -14.72 24.22
N GLU A 126 8.47 -14.05 23.72
CA GLU A 126 9.44 -13.34 24.54
C GLU A 126 9.01 -11.88 24.73
N LYS A 127 9.11 -11.38 25.96
CA LYS A 127 8.75 -9.99 26.28
C LYS A 127 9.84 -9.05 25.78
N MET A 128 9.44 -8.09 24.97
CA MET A 128 10.33 -7.07 24.40
C MET A 128 10.43 -5.83 25.30
N PRO A 129 11.53 -5.06 25.19
CA PRO A 129 11.61 -3.73 25.78
C PRO A 129 10.53 -2.79 25.22
N LYS A 130 10.35 -1.64 25.88
CA LYS A 130 9.44 -0.61 25.39
C LYS A 130 9.98 -0.01 24.10
N LEU A 131 9.14 0.02 23.06
CA LEU A 131 9.46 0.59 21.75
C LEU A 131 8.62 1.86 21.50
N PRO A 132 8.94 2.67 20.48
CA PRO A 132 8.16 3.84 20.11
C PRO A 132 6.67 3.51 19.95
N PRO A 133 5.77 4.19 20.70
CA PRO A 133 4.36 3.82 20.79
C PRO A 133 3.59 4.09 19.49
N SER A 134 4.06 5.00 18.66
CA SER A 134 3.44 5.49 17.42
C SER A 134 3.84 4.74 16.15
N GLN A 135 4.95 4.00 16.17
CA GLN A 135 5.44 3.25 15.00
C GLN A 135 4.96 1.80 15.01
N SER A 136 4.59 1.30 13.83
CA SER A 136 4.25 -0.11 13.61
C SER A 136 5.42 -1.03 13.93
N ILE A 137 5.12 -2.21 14.49
CA ILE A 137 6.10 -3.29 14.62
C ILE A 137 6.61 -3.81 13.26
N VAL A 138 5.91 -3.55 12.15
CA VAL A 138 6.44 -3.84 10.79
C VAL A 138 7.68 -3.00 10.51
N GLU A 139 7.64 -1.71 10.86
CA GLU A 139 8.76 -0.78 10.74
C GLU A 139 9.84 -1.12 11.76
N LEU A 140 9.48 -1.23 13.04
CA LEU A 140 10.44 -1.41 14.13
C LEU A 140 11.23 -2.73 14.07
N PHE A 141 10.67 -3.75 13.42
CA PHE A 141 11.28 -5.08 13.28
C PHE A 141 11.62 -5.39 11.81
N GLU A 142 11.78 -4.37 10.95
CA GLU A 142 12.00 -4.55 9.51
C GLU A 142 13.22 -5.42 9.16
N GLN A 143 14.18 -5.55 10.08
CA GLN A 143 15.41 -6.35 9.91
C GLN A 143 15.27 -7.80 10.41
N GLU A 144 14.20 -8.12 11.13
CA GLU A 144 13.98 -9.47 11.66
C GLU A 144 13.54 -10.41 10.55
N GLU A 145 14.12 -11.62 10.50
CA GLU A 145 13.87 -12.58 9.42
C GLU A 145 12.38 -12.93 9.22
N ASP A 146 11.58 -12.89 10.29
CA ASP A 146 10.14 -13.16 10.23
C ASP A 146 9.30 -11.99 9.73
N ILE A 147 9.82 -10.76 9.80
CA ILE A 147 9.07 -9.52 9.53
C ILE A 147 9.57 -8.82 8.26
N ALA A 148 10.86 -8.89 7.95
CA ALA A 148 11.44 -8.34 6.72
C ALA A 148 10.64 -8.72 5.46
N PRO A 149 10.19 -9.99 5.28
CA PRO A 149 9.37 -10.34 4.11
C PRO A 149 8.02 -9.62 4.07
N ALA A 150 7.42 -9.33 5.22
CA ALA A 150 6.17 -8.57 5.30
C ALA A 150 6.40 -7.10 4.90
N LYS A 151 7.44 -6.46 5.46
CA LYS A 151 7.86 -5.09 5.15
C LYS A 151 8.11 -4.92 3.65
N GLU A 152 9.00 -5.73 3.07
CA GLU A 152 9.35 -5.71 1.65
C GLU A 152 8.12 -5.85 0.74
N ASN A 153 7.15 -6.67 1.14
CA ASN A 153 5.95 -6.89 0.34
C ASN A 153 4.95 -5.72 0.46
N LEU A 154 4.83 -5.09 1.63
CA LEU A 154 4.02 -3.88 1.80
C LEU A 154 4.62 -2.69 1.03
N ASP A 155 5.94 -2.59 0.96
CA ASP A 155 6.62 -1.52 0.20
C ASP A 155 6.40 -1.61 -1.31
N LYS A 156 6.06 -2.80 -1.83
CA LYS A 156 5.67 -3.02 -3.23
C LYS A 156 4.29 -2.43 -3.58
N ILE A 157 3.53 -1.91 -2.61
CA ILE A 157 2.27 -1.20 -2.89
C ILE A 157 2.58 0.12 -3.62
N ILE A 158 1.96 0.29 -4.78
CA ILE A 158 2.11 1.47 -5.64
C ILE A 158 0.74 2.13 -5.83
N PHE A 159 0.67 3.44 -5.57
CA PHE A 159 -0.52 4.24 -5.84
C PHE A 159 -0.32 5.12 -7.07
N SER A 160 -0.93 4.74 -8.19
CA SER A 160 -0.90 5.53 -9.42
C SER A 160 -2.14 6.42 -9.51
N LYS A 161 -2.00 7.72 -9.23
CA LYS A 161 -3.06 8.71 -9.51
C LYS A 161 -3.27 8.88 -11.02
N PRO A 162 -4.52 9.00 -11.52
CA PRO A 162 -4.74 9.26 -12.93
C PRO A 162 -4.28 10.66 -13.37
N TYR A 163 -3.21 10.65 -14.17
CA TYR A 163 -2.86 11.47 -15.35
C TYR A 163 -2.88 13.01 -15.37
N LYS A 164 -3.62 13.74 -14.53
CA LYS A 164 -3.71 15.22 -14.71
C LYS A 164 -2.41 15.99 -14.43
N ALA A 165 -1.49 15.46 -13.61
CA ALA A 165 -0.22 16.12 -13.29
C ALA A 165 0.97 15.64 -14.14
N VAL A 166 0.77 14.60 -14.96
CA VAL A 166 1.86 13.87 -15.63
C VAL A 166 2.08 14.37 -17.07
N GLU A 167 1.08 14.99 -17.69
CA GLU A 167 1.19 15.52 -19.07
C GLU A 167 2.23 16.65 -19.19
N GLU A 168 2.31 17.55 -18.21
CA GLU A 168 3.22 18.71 -18.28
C GLU A 168 4.69 18.33 -17.97
N ALA A 169 4.92 17.37 -17.08
CA ALA A 169 6.27 16.99 -16.66
C ALA A 169 6.94 15.96 -17.61
N ASN A 170 6.18 14.98 -18.12
CA ASN A 170 6.76 13.93 -18.97
C ASN A 170 7.04 14.41 -20.39
N PHE A 171 6.23 15.32 -20.96
CA PHE A 171 6.48 15.83 -22.31
C PHE A 171 7.82 16.59 -22.39
N VAL A 172 8.20 17.27 -21.30
CA VAL A 172 9.48 18.01 -21.22
C VAL A 172 10.67 17.08 -21.07
N PHE A 173 10.59 16.01 -20.26
CA PHE A 173 11.70 15.08 -20.05
C PHE A 173 12.04 14.23 -21.28
N PHE A 174 11.04 13.82 -22.06
CA PHE A 174 11.23 12.99 -23.26
C PHE A 174 11.93 13.72 -24.42
N SER A 175 11.98 15.05 -24.39
CA SER A 175 12.67 15.85 -25.41
C SER A 175 14.21 15.89 -25.25
N ARG A 176 14.74 15.46 -24.09
CA ARG A 176 16.17 15.66 -23.74
C ARG A 176 17.01 14.40 -23.58
N SER A 177 16.42 13.21 -23.54
CA SER A 177 17.17 11.94 -23.49
C SER A 177 17.00 11.19 -24.81
N GLN A 178 18.00 11.27 -25.68
CA GLN A 178 18.16 10.25 -26.71
C GLN A 178 18.59 8.96 -26.01
N PRO A 179 17.86 7.84 -26.13
CA PRO A 179 18.34 6.57 -25.62
C PRO A 179 19.17 5.91 -26.72
N ASP A 180 20.49 6.01 -26.60
CA ASP A 180 21.48 5.22 -27.35
C ASP A 180 21.56 3.76 -26.88
N GLU A 181 20.62 3.31 -26.03
CA GLU A 181 20.62 1.97 -25.42
C GLU A 181 19.39 1.15 -25.84
N ASN A 182 19.66 -0.09 -26.24
CA ASN A 182 18.65 -1.07 -26.64
C ASN A 182 18.07 -1.73 -25.38
N TYR A 183 17.11 -1.07 -24.73
CA TYR A 183 16.48 -1.56 -23.50
C TYR A 183 15.80 -2.92 -23.72
N SER A 184 16.14 -3.92 -22.89
CA SER A 184 15.41 -5.17 -22.85
C SER A 184 14.07 -5.00 -22.13
N LEU A 185 13.16 -5.96 -22.31
CA LEU A 185 11.89 -5.97 -21.58
C LEU A 185 12.11 -5.98 -20.06
N ASP A 186 13.08 -6.76 -19.59
CA ASP A 186 13.39 -6.89 -18.17
C ASP A 186 13.90 -5.55 -17.59
N ASP A 187 14.70 -4.81 -18.36
CA ASP A 187 15.16 -3.47 -17.94
C ASP A 187 13.98 -2.51 -17.80
N ILE A 188 13.04 -2.52 -18.75
CA ILE A 188 11.87 -1.65 -18.71
C ILE A 188 10.97 -2.02 -17.52
N GLN A 189 10.76 -3.31 -17.26
CA GLN A 189 9.92 -3.77 -16.15
C GLN A 189 10.49 -3.36 -14.79
N ASN A 190 11.79 -3.55 -14.60
CA ASN A 190 12.47 -3.30 -13.32
C ASN A 190 12.92 -1.84 -13.12
N SER A 191 12.82 -0.98 -14.15
CA SER A 191 13.15 0.45 -14.03
C SER A 191 12.21 1.22 -13.09
N ASP A 192 12.67 2.36 -12.58
CA ASP A 192 11.88 3.32 -11.79
C ASP A 192 10.98 4.23 -12.65
N LEU A 193 10.85 3.92 -13.94
CA LEU A 193 10.06 4.72 -14.88
C LEU A 193 8.56 4.69 -14.53
N SER A 194 7.89 5.82 -14.78
CA SER A 194 6.43 5.88 -14.69
C SER A 194 5.75 4.88 -15.65
N VAL A 195 4.56 4.39 -15.31
CA VAL A 195 3.80 3.47 -16.18
C VAL A 195 3.64 4.02 -17.62
N PRO A 196 3.31 5.30 -17.85
CA PRO A 196 3.30 5.88 -19.20
C PRO A 196 4.64 5.78 -19.93
N ALA A 197 5.74 6.08 -19.23
CA ALA A 197 7.08 5.98 -19.80
C ALA A 197 7.43 4.52 -20.15
N LYS A 198 7.14 3.57 -19.25
CA LYS A 198 7.28 2.13 -19.52
C LYS A 198 6.47 1.70 -20.73
N LEU A 199 5.21 2.13 -20.85
CA LEU A 199 4.36 1.83 -22.01
C LEU A 199 4.92 2.40 -23.32
N LEU A 200 5.51 3.61 -23.29
CA LEU A 200 6.16 4.20 -24.46
C LEU A 200 7.42 3.39 -24.87
N PHE A 201 8.25 3.00 -23.91
CA PHE A 201 9.43 2.19 -24.18
C PHE A 201 9.08 0.79 -24.68
N VAL A 202 8.07 0.14 -24.09
CA VAL A 202 7.55 -1.15 -24.59
C VAL A 202 6.98 -0.99 -25.99
N HIS A 203 6.28 0.11 -26.30
CA HIS A 203 5.81 0.39 -27.65
C HIS A 203 6.97 0.50 -28.66
N ARG A 204 8.08 1.12 -28.27
CA ARG A 204 9.25 1.36 -29.13
C ARG A 204 10.13 0.12 -29.32
N TYR A 205 10.46 -0.58 -28.24
CA TYR A 205 11.46 -1.65 -28.24
C TYR A 205 10.85 -3.07 -28.18
N SER A 206 9.57 -3.21 -27.84
CA SER A 206 8.88 -4.51 -27.73
C SER A 206 7.41 -4.44 -28.20
N PRO A 207 7.17 -4.10 -29.48
CA PRO A 207 5.84 -3.78 -29.99
C PRO A 207 4.82 -4.93 -29.87
N GLU A 208 5.27 -6.18 -29.97
CA GLU A 208 4.38 -7.35 -29.78
C GLU A 208 3.78 -7.40 -28.37
N ILE A 209 4.60 -7.08 -27.35
CA ILE A 209 4.17 -7.03 -25.95
C ILE A 209 3.21 -5.86 -25.74
N PHE A 210 3.50 -4.70 -26.34
CA PHE A 210 2.60 -3.56 -26.30
C PHE A 210 1.21 -3.92 -26.84
N GLN A 211 1.14 -4.61 -27.98
CA GLN A 211 -0.14 -5.05 -28.54
C GLN A 211 -0.87 -6.05 -27.65
N LYS A 212 -0.14 -6.97 -27.02
CA LYS A 212 -0.71 -7.89 -26.04
C LYS A 212 -1.35 -7.15 -24.87
N ILE A 213 -0.64 -6.17 -24.29
CA ILE A 213 -1.15 -5.31 -23.21
C ILE A 213 -2.42 -4.59 -23.68
N LYS A 214 -2.37 -3.90 -24.82
CA LYS A 214 -3.53 -3.18 -25.40
C LYS A 214 -4.75 -4.09 -25.56
N ASN A 215 -4.55 -5.29 -26.11
CA ASN A 215 -5.63 -6.25 -26.33
C ASN A 215 -6.26 -6.72 -25.02
N ILE A 216 -5.45 -6.99 -23.98
CA ILE A 216 -5.95 -7.33 -22.65
C ILE A 216 -6.84 -6.21 -22.10
N PHE A 217 -6.38 -4.95 -22.14
CA PHE A 217 -7.17 -3.81 -21.68
C PHE A 217 -8.49 -3.66 -22.45
N MET A 218 -8.47 -3.83 -23.78
CA MET A 218 -9.70 -3.79 -24.59
C MET A 218 -10.69 -4.90 -24.20
N ILE A 219 -10.21 -6.12 -23.92
CA ILE A 219 -11.06 -7.23 -23.49
C ILE A 219 -11.66 -6.94 -22.11
N LEU A 220 -10.85 -6.46 -21.16
CA LEU A 220 -11.31 -6.13 -19.81
C LEU A 220 -12.39 -5.03 -19.86
N LEU A 221 -12.16 -3.97 -20.65
CA LEU A 221 -13.12 -2.86 -20.77
C LEU A 221 -14.46 -3.27 -21.39
N LYS A 222 -14.48 -4.26 -22.29
CA LYS A 222 -15.71 -4.80 -22.86
C LYS A 222 -16.54 -5.59 -21.85
N LYS A 223 -15.91 -6.24 -20.86
CA LYS A 223 -16.62 -7.05 -19.84
C LYS A 223 -17.31 -6.21 -18.76
N ILE A 224 -17.05 -4.91 -18.71
CA ILE A 224 -17.59 -3.98 -17.71
C ILE A 224 -18.82 -3.22 -18.25
N ARG A 225 -19.13 -3.35 -19.55
CA ARG A 225 -20.29 -2.73 -20.20
C ARG A 225 -21.46 -3.69 -20.32
#